data_AF-A0A2A3T8T9-F1
#
_entry.id   AF-A0A2A3T8T9-F1
#
_cell.length_a   1.000
_cell.length_b   1.000
_cell.length_c   1.000
_cell.angle_alpha   90.00
_cell.angle_beta   90.00
_cell.angle_gamma   90.00
#
_symmetry.space_group_name_H-M   'P 1'
#
loop_
_entity.id
_entity.type
_entity.pdbx_description
1 polymer ?
#
loop_
_entity_poly.entity_id
_entity_poly.type
_entity_poly.pdbx_seq_one_letter_code
_entity_poly.pdbx_strand_id
1 'polypeptide(L)'
;MLTDKDVAIYALGKTEGINSLAETLGKGFDDEKYIESWNKTMKLLGVDMPLKELEKIYKEFAKKMDDIIKSDEIKQKKYKKTLR
;
A
#
# COMPACT_ATOMS: atom_id res chain seq x y z
N MET A 1 11.13 -20.35 -0.86
CA MET A 1 11.93 -19.12 -0.82
C MET A 1 11.00 -17.97 -1.15
N LEU A 2 11.07 -16.87 -0.40
CA LEU A 2 10.33 -15.65 -0.72
C LEU A 2 10.95 -15.01 -1.98
N THR A 3 10.13 -14.47 -2.85
CA THR A 3 10.59 -13.69 -4.02
C THR A 3 10.85 -12.24 -3.62
N ASP A 4 11.64 -11.51 -4.40
CA ASP A 4 11.87 -10.07 -4.19
C ASP A 4 10.56 -9.27 -4.18
N LYS A 5 9.57 -9.73 -4.94
CA LYS A 5 8.21 -9.17 -4.94
C LYS A 5 7.49 -9.40 -3.61
N ASP A 6 7.66 -10.56 -2.98
CA ASP A 6 7.06 -10.87 -1.69
C ASP A 6 7.68 -10.00 -0.58
N VAL A 7 9.01 -9.80 -0.63
CA VAL A 7 9.73 -8.91 0.29
C VAL A 7 9.29 -7.45 0.07
N ALA A 8 9.10 -7.03 -1.18
CA ALA A 8 8.63 -5.69 -1.53
C ALA A 8 7.23 -5.41 -0.96
N ILE A 9 6.27 -6.33 -1.15
CA ILE A 9 4.90 -6.18 -0.64
C ILE A 9 4.88 -6.18 0.90
N TYR A 10 5.69 -7.03 1.54
CA TYR A 10 5.79 -7.04 3.00
C TYR A 10 6.34 -5.71 3.55
N ALA A 11 7.40 -5.19 2.94
CA ALA A 11 7.96 -3.89 3.29
C ALA A 11 6.95 -2.76 3.06
N LEU A 12 6.20 -2.80 1.95
CA LEU A 12 5.13 -1.85 1.64
C LEU A 12 4.05 -1.83 2.73
N GLY A 13 3.56 -3.00 3.16
CA GLY A 13 2.54 -3.08 4.21
C GLY A 13 3.02 -2.51 5.55
N LYS A 14 4.32 -2.64 5.87
CA LYS A 14 4.92 -2.03 7.07
C LYS A 14 5.02 -0.51 6.94
N THR A 15 5.40 0.00 5.77
CA THR A 15 5.50 1.43 5.52
C THR A 15 4.10 2.08 5.50
N GLU A 16 3.08 1.43 4.94
CA GLU A 16 1.69 1.93 4.95
C GLU A 16 1.17 2.10 6.37
N GLY A 17 1.44 1.13 7.24
CA GLY A 17 1.06 1.22 8.65
C GLY A 17 1.71 2.42 9.37
N ILE A 18 2.97 2.73 9.04
CA ILE A 18 3.69 3.90 9.57
C ILE A 18 3.15 5.20 8.96
N ASN A 19 2.83 5.22 7.66
CA ASN A 19 2.28 6.39 6.98
C ASN A 19 0.87 6.71 7.48
N SER A 20 0.00 5.72 7.64
CA SER A 20 -1.34 5.88 8.23
C SER A 20 -1.28 6.42 9.67
N LEU A 21 -0.31 5.97 10.47
CA LEU A 21 -0.04 6.56 11.79
C LEU A 21 0.42 8.02 11.68
N ALA A 22 1.29 8.34 10.72
CA ALA A 22 1.76 9.70 10.49
C ALA A 22 0.64 10.65 10.00
N GLU A 23 -0.23 10.19 9.10
CA GLU A 23 -1.44 10.89 8.65
C GLU A 23 -2.40 11.15 9.81
N THR A 24 -2.65 10.15 10.66
CA THR A 24 -3.46 10.30 11.88
C THR A 24 -2.90 11.38 12.82
N LEU A 25 -1.58 11.57 12.80
CA LEU A 25 -0.87 12.60 13.57
C LEU A 25 -0.72 13.94 12.81
N GLY A 26 -1.35 14.10 11.65
CA GLY A 26 -1.33 15.32 10.83
C GLY A 26 -0.03 15.56 10.07
N LYS A 27 0.80 14.53 9.89
CA LYS A 27 2.14 14.57 9.27
C LYS A 27 2.29 13.51 8.17
N GLY A 28 1.24 13.29 7.38
CA GLY A 28 1.28 12.36 6.25
C GLY A 28 2.44 12.66 5.29
N PHE A 29 3.01 11.61 4.69
CA PHE A 29 4.02 11.77 3.65
C PHE A 29 3.35 11.96 2.29
N ASP A 30 3.95 12.79 1.45
CA ASP A 30 3.76 12.77 0.00
C ASP A 30 4.15 11.39 -0.55
N ASP A 31 3.37 10.85 -1.49
CA ASP A 31 3.61 9.60 -2.22
C ASP A 31 5.07 9.45 -2.69
N GLU A 32 5.70 10.52 -3.17
CA GLU A 32 7.11 10.49 -3.61
C GLU A 32 8.07 10.20 -2.45
N LYS A 33 7.89 10.88 -1.31
CA LYS A 33 8.72 10.69 -0.11
C LYS A 33 8.51 9.32 0.52
N TYR A 34 7.30 8.80 0.39
CA TYR A 34 6.96 7.46 0.83
C TYR A 34 7.69 6.40 -0.01
N ILE A 35 7.63 6.49 -1.34
CA ILE A 35 8.30 5.58 -2.27
C ILE A 35 9.83 5.62 -2.09
N GLU A 36 10.41 6.81 -1.87
CA GLU A 36 11.84 6.93 -1.55
C GLU A 36 12.22 6.23 -0.24
N SER A 37 11.40 6.38 0.80
CA SER A 37 11.62 5.75 2.10
C SER A 37 11.52 4.22 2.01
N TRP A 38 10.58 3.73 1.20
CA TRP A 38 10.46 2.32 0.90
C TRP A 38 11.65 1.79 0.08
N ASN A 39 12.15 2.52 -0.93
CA ASN A 39 13.36 2.15 -1.68
C ASN A 39 14.58 2.03 -0.77
N LYS A 40 14.76 2.96 0.19
CA LYS A 40 15.84 2.88 1.20
C LYS A 40 15.71 1.62 2.06
N THR A 41 14.50 1.29 2.49
CA THR A 41 14.23 0.07 3.28
C THR A 41 14.56 -1.20 2.49
N MET A 42 14.18 -1.27 1.22
CA MET A 42 14.49 -2.40 0.33
C MET A 42 16.00 -2.62 0.19
N LYS A 43 16.77 -1.54 0.01
CA LYS A 43 18.24 -1.59 -0.05
C LYS A 43 18.87 -2.11 1.23
N LEU A 44 18.36 -1.69 2.41
CA LEU A 44 18.82 -2.20 3.69
C LEU A 44 18.56 -3.70 3.88
N LEU A 45 17.54 -4.23 3.21
CA LEU A 45 17.21 -5.66 3.19
C LEU A 45 18.00 -6.45 2.14
N GLY A 46 18.94 -5.81 1.43
CA GLY A 46 19.75 -6.43 0.39
C GLY A 46 19.01 -6.65 -0.94
N VAL A 47 17.86 -6.00 -1.12
CA VAL A 47 17.07 -6.09 -2.35
C VAL A 47 17.24 -4.79 -3.14
N ASP A 48 17.86 -4.89 -4.32
CA ASP A 48 18.01 -3.76 -5.23
C ASP A 48 16.91 -3.80 -6.30
N MET A 49 15.97 -2.86 -6.20
CA MET A 49 14.84 -2.73 -7.12
C MET A 49 14.74 -1.27 -7.59
N PRO A 50 14.60 -1.03 -8.90
CA PRO A 50 14.45 0.32 -9.43
C PRO A 50 13.22 1.03 -8.86
N LEU A 51 13.34 2.33 -8.59
CA LEU A 51 12.22 3.18 -8.13
C LEU A 51 10.97 3.03 -9.00
N LYS A 52 11.15 2.93 -10.32
CA LYS A 52 10.06 2.75 -11.28
C LYS A 52 9.29 1.43 -11.10
N GLU A 53 9.96 0.38 -10.65
CA GLU A 53 9.30 -0.91 -10.36
C GLU A 53 8.53 -0.85 -9.04
N LEU A 54 9.12 -0.22 -8.03
CA LEU A 54 8.46 0.03 -6.75
C LEU A 54 7.19 0.89 -6.96
N GLU A 55 7.29 1.98 -7.70
CA GLU A 55 6.16 2.84 -8.03
C GLU A 55 5.02 2.06 -8.74
N LYS A 56 5.37 1.14 -9.64
CA LYS A 56 4.39 0.27 -10.30
C LYS A 56 3.69 -0.65 -9.30
N ILE A 57 4.45 -1.27 -8.38
CA ILE A 57 3.90 -2.14 -7.33
C ILE A 57 2.98 -1.33 -6.40
N TYR A 58 3.36 -0.12 -6.00
CA TYR A 58 2.55 0.77 -5.18
C TYR A 58 1.21 1.09 -5.86
N LYS A 59 1.24 1.52 -7.13
CA LYS A 59 0.03 1.83 -7.90
C LYS A 59 -0.89 0.62 -8.07
N GLU A 60 -0.33 -0.56 -8.34
CA GLU A 60 -1.10 -1.81 -8.42
C GLU A 60 -1.73 -2.20 -7.08
N PHE A 61 -1.00 -2.02 -5.98
CA PHE A 61 -1.49 -2.27 -4.63
C PHE A 61 -2.60 -1.30 -4.25
N ALA A 62 -2.38 0.01 -4.39
CA ALA A 62 -3.35 1.06 -4.08
C ALA A 62 -4.66 0.84 -4.86
N LYS A 63 -4.57 0.56 -6.17
CA LYS A 63 -5.74 0.26 -6.99
C LYS A 63 -6.53 -0.96 -6.50
N LYS A 64 -5.84 -2.03 -6.11
CA LYS A 64 -6.50 -3.23 -5.57
C LYS A 64 -7.21 -2.95 -4.25
N MET A 65 -6.60 -2.15 -3.37
CA MET A 65 -7.22 -1.74 -2.11
C MET A 65 -8.48 -0.90 -2.37
N ASP A 66 -8.40 0.04 -3.29
CA ASP A 66 -9.53 0.84 -3.77
C ASP A 66 -10.69 -0.01 -4.29
N ASP A 67 -10.38 -1.00 -5.12
CA ASP A 67 -11.37 -1.92 -5.70
C ASP A 67 -12.03 -2.78 -4.62
N ILE A 68 -11.27 -3.24 -3.60
CA ILE A 68 -11.80 -3.98 -2.45
C ILE A 68 -12.77 -3.11 -1.67
N ILE A 69 -12.38 -1.88 -1.30
CA ILE A 69 -13.24 -0.95 -0.55
C ILE A 69 -14.54 -0.67 -1.31
N LYS A 70 -14.44 -0.33 -2.61
CA LYS A 70 -15.63 -0.09 -3.45
C LYS A 70 -16.53 -1.31 -3.53
N SER A 71 -15.96 -2.51 -3.67
CA SER A 71 -16.74 -3.75 -3.73
C SER A 71 -17.47 -4.04 -2.41
N ASP A 72 -16.85 -3.76 -1.27
CA ASP A 72 -17.46 -3.96 0.04
C ASP A 72 -18.52 -2.89 0.36
N GLU A 73 -18.31 -1.64 -0.05
CA GLU A 73 -19.36 -0.61 -0.01
C GLU A 73 -20.59 -1.00 -0.82
N ILE A 74 -20.39 -1.59 -2.01
CA ILE A 74 -21.47 -2.10 -2.86
C ILE A 74 -22.22 -3.26 -2.16
N LYS A 75 -21.49 -4.19 -1.51
CA LYS A 75 -22.10 -5.28 -0.75
C LYS A 75 -22.90 -4.77 0.45
N GLN A 76 -22.36 -3.82 1.22
CA GLN A 76 -23.05 -3.23 2.36
C GLN A 76 -24.31 -2.45 1.94
N LYS A 77 -24.27 -1.70 0.83
CA LYS A 77 -25.44 -1.03 0.26
C LYS A 77 -26.52 -2.01 -0.20
N LYS A 78 -26.14 -3.15 -0.81
CA LYS A 78 -27.09 -4.22 -1.15
C LYS A 78 -27.75 -4.81 0.10
N TYR A 79 -26.97 -5.13 1.13
CA TYR A 79 -27.48 -5.71 2.38
C TYR A 79 -28.49 -4.78 3.09
N LYS A 80 -28.21 -3.47 3.16
CA LYS A 80 -29.13 -2.47 3.72
C LYS A 80 -30.41 -2.28 2.90
N LYS A 81 -30.39 -2.54 1.59
CA LYS A 81 -31.56 -2.41 0.71
C LYS A 81 -32.49 -3.63 0.78
N THR A 82 -31.98 -4.79 1.15
CA THR A 82 -32.77 -6.03 1.33
C THR A 82 -33.45 -6.13 2.70
N LEU A 83 -32.99 -5.35 3.69
CA LEU A 83 -33.56 -5.27 5.04
C LEU A 83 -34.62 -4.16 5.23
N ARG A 84 -34.99 -3.46 4.15
CA ARG A 84 -36.09 -2.48 4.11
C ARG A 84 -37.20 -3.02 3.22
#